data_AF-A0A7H4MIW2-F1
#
_entry.id   AF-A0A7H4MIW2-F1
#
_cell.length_a   1.000
_cell.length_b   1.000
_cell.length_c   1.000
_cell.angle_alpha   90.00
_cell.angle_beta   90.00
_cell.angle_gamma   90.00
#
_symmetry.space_group_name_H-M   'P 1'
#
loop_
_entity.id
_entity.type
_entity.pdbx_description
1 polymer ?
#
loop_
_entity_poly.entity_id
_entity_poly.type
_entity_poly.pdbx_seq_one_letter_code
_entity_poly.pdbx_strand_id
1 'polypeptide(L)'
;MVVRIYQLKDRQTFDRLVYQQLLEEGDILLAADLLASRDVVIGPGGDASLNMPLEAEATFVAVVGLFRHPDTERNTWKQVLGREELDPDKPRIFTAERNQLRLRPEVAK
;
A
#
# COMPACT_ATOMS: atom_id res chain seq x y z
N MET A 1 -10.35 -8.36 5.12
CA MET A 1 -10.23 -7.23 4.18
C MET A 1 -9.14 -7.55 3.17
N VAL A 2 -9.11 -6.86 2.05
CA VAL A 2 -7.99 -6.94 1.10
C VAL A 2 -7.13 -5.70 1.26
N VAL A 3 -5.82 -5.90 1.34
CA VAL A 3 -4.81 -4.85 1.19
C VAL A 3 -4.07 -5.13 -0.10
N ARG A 4 -4.01 -4.14 -0.98
CA ARG A 4 -3.26 -4.21 -2.24
C ARG A 4 -1.96 -3.44 -2.11
N ILE A 5 -0.86 -4.07 -2.52
CA ILE A 5 0.48 -3.52 -2.49
C ILE A 5 0.96 -3.37 -3.93
N TYR A 6 1.48 -2.20 -4.27
CA TYR A 6 2.12 -1.92 -5.54
C TYR A 6 3.58 -1.56 -5.31
N GLN A 7 4.46 -2.06 -6.18
CA GLN A 7 5.80 -1.53 -6.36
C GLN A 7 5.81 -0.64 -7.61
N LEU A 8 6.25 0.60 -7.47
CA LEU A 8 6.15 1.63 -8.49
C LEU A 8 7.52 2.27 -8.79
N LYS A 9 7.73 2.63 -10.06
CA LYS A 9 8.85 3.47 -10.51
C LYS A 9 8.66 4.96 -10.16
N ASP A 10 7.41 5.43 -10.19
CA ASP A 10 7.00 6.79 -9.83
C ASP A 10 5.61 6.75 -9.17
N ARG A 11 5.32 7.71 -8.27
CA ARG A 11 4.09 7.75 -7.46
C ARG A 11 3.06 8.79 -7.92
N GLN A 12 3.38 9.66 -8.87
CA GLN A 12 2.53 10.80 -9.23
C GLN A 12 1.13 10.40 -9.69
N THR A 13 1.04 9.35 -10.50
CA THR A 13 -0.26 8.81 -10.95
C THR A 13 -1.04 8.29 -9.76
N PHE A 14 -0.43 7.44 -8.93
CA PHE A 14 -1.04 6.87 -7.73
C PHE A 14 -1.58 7.93 -6.76
N ASP A 15 -0.84 9.02 -6.54
CA ASP A 15 -1.22 10.07 -5.61
C ASP A 15 -2.53 10.76 -6.03
N ARG A 16 -2.73 10.93 -7.34
CA ARG A 16 -3.92 11.58 -7.93
C ARG A 16 -5.13 10.67 -8.04
N LEU A 17 -4.95 9.35 -8.10
CA LEU A 17 -6.06 8.41 -8.23
C LEU A 17 -6.95 8.41 -6.99
N VAL A 18 -8.27 8.39 -7.23
CA VAL A 18 -9.28 8.26 -6.19
C VAL A 18 -9.56 6.79 -5.85
N TYR A 19 -10.29 6.55 -4.76
CA TYR A 19 -10.56 5.21 -4.25
C TYR A 19 -11.16 4.27 -5.30
N GLN A 20 -12.20 4.71 -6.01
CA GLN A 20 -12.91 3.87 -6.98
C GLN A 20 -11.99 3.39 -8.11
N GLN A 21 -11.13 4.30 -8.61
CA GLN A 21 -10.17 4.00 -9.66
C GLN A 21 -9.14 2.96 -9.22
N LEU A 22 -8.60 3.07 -8.00
CA LEU A 22 -7.65 2.08 -7.48
C LEU A 22 -8.31 0.74 -7.13
N LEU A 23 -9.58 0.75 -6.73
CA LEU A 23 -10.37 -0.46 -6.45
C LEU A 23 -10.63 -1.27 -7.73
N GLU A 24 -11.08 -0.59 -8.79
CA GLU A 24 -11.57 -1.24 -10.02
C GLU A 24 -10.48 -1.43 -11.07
N GLU A 25 -9.63 -0.42 -11.27
CA GLU A 25 -8.74 -0.34 -12.45
C GLU A 25 -7.28 -0.04 -12.08
N GLY A 26 -6.89 -0.22 -10.81
CA GLY A 26 -5.58 0.20 -10.30
C GLY A 26 -4.39 -0.31 -11.13
N ASP A 27 -4.36 -1.61 -11.46
CA ASP A 27 -3.29 -2.21 -12.28
C ASP A 27 -3.21 -1.59 -13.69
N ILE A 28 -4.35 -1.22 -14.27
CA ILE A 28 -4.45 -0.64 -15.61
C ILE A 28 -4.00 0.82 -15.58
N LEU A 29 -4.51 1.60 -14.63
CA LEU A 29 -4.23 3.04 -14.51
C LEU A 29 -2.79 3.30 -14.07
N LEU A 30 -2.14 2.36 -13.38
CA LEU A 30 -0.74 2.45 -12.96
C LEU A 30 0.24 1.76 -13.93
N ALA A 31 -0.21 1.15 -15.02
CA ALA A 31 0.59 0.24 -15.85
C ALA A 31 1.93 0.82 -16.35
N ALA A 32 2.01 2.13 -16.57
CA ALA A 32 3.26 2.79 -16.99
C ALA A 32 4.37 2.71 -15.91
N ASP A 33 3.97 2.75 -14.64
CA ASP A 33 4.86 2.84 -13.48
C ASP A 33 4.87 1.56 -12.63
N LEU A 34 3.91 0.66 -12.85
CA LEU A 34 3.73 -0.57 -12.08
C LEU A 34 4.80 -1.61 -12.43
N LEU A 35 5.53 -2.05 -11.40
CA LEU A 35 6.53 -3.12 -11.51
C LEU A 35 5.98 -4.45 -10.98
N ALA A 36 5.23 -4.39 -9.88
CA ALA A 36 4.61 -5.56 -9.27
C ALA A 36 3.38 -5.18 -8.46
N SER A 37 2.36 -6.04 -8.45
CA SER A 37 1.20 -5.92 -7.55
C SER A 37 0.94 -7.22 -6.78
N ARG A 38 0.49 -7.09 -5.53
CA ARG A 38 0.11 -8.21 -4.66
C ARG A 38 -1.10 -7.84 -3.80
N ASP A 39 -2.06 -8.76 -3.73
CA ASP A 39 -3.19 -8.68 -2.82
C ASP A 39 -2.96 -9.58 -1.61
N VAL A 40 -3.24 -9.04 -0.42
CA VAL A 40 -3.15 -9.74 0.86
C VAL A 40 -4.52 -9.71 1.53
N VAL A 41 -5.02 -10.90 1.90
CA VAL A 41 -6.29 -11.04 2.61
C VAL A 41 -6.02 -11.12 4.11
N ILE A 42 -6.60 -10.18 4.87
CA ILE A 42 -6.51 -10.14 6.33
C ILE A 42 -7.84 -10.61 6.93
N GLY A 43 -7.80 -11.67 7.74
CA GLY A 43 -8.97 -12.15 8.48
C GLY A 43 -9.41 -11.18 9.59
N PRO A 44 -10.68 -11.20 10.04
CA PRO A 44 -11.12 -10.37 11.16
C PRO A 44 -10.27 -10.60 12.42
N GLY A 45 -9.71 -9.53 12.99
CA GLY A 45 -8.86 -9.60 14.19
C GLY A 45 -7.50 -10.28 14.01
N GLY A 46 -7.17 -10.70 12.79
CA GLY A 46 -5.90 -11.33 12.45
C GLY A 46 -4.89 -10.36 11.84
N ASP A 47 -3.71 -10.90 11.58
CA ASP A 47 -2.63 -10.25 10.85
C ASP A 47 -2.26 -11.04 9.60
N ALA A 48 -1.45 -10.42 8.74
CA ALA A 48 -0.84 -11.06 7.58
C ALA A 48 0.54 -10.46 7.36
N SER A 49 1.45 -11.28 6.84
CA SER A 49 2.79 -10.84 6.43
C SER A 49 2.93 -10.99 4.92
N LEU A 50 3.57 -10.03 4.28
CA LEU A 50 3.98 -10.08 2.89
C LEU A 50 5.51 -10.02 2.85
N ASN A 51 6.12 -11.09 2.35
CA ASN A 51 7.53 -11.09 1.99
C ASN A 51 7.62 -11.32 0.49
N MET A 52 8.13 -10.32 -0.23
CA MET A 52 8.36 -10.39 -1.67
C MET A 52 9.64 -9.62 -2.00
N PRO A 53 10.38 -10.02 -3.05
CA PRO A 53 11.49 -9.23 -3.55
C PRO A 53 11.03 -7.82 -3.92
N LEU A 54 11.86 -6.83 -3.61
CA LEU A 54 11.71 -5.49 -4.15
C LEU A 54 12.34 -5.45 -5.54
N GLU A 55 11.54 -5.10 -6.54
CA GLU A 55 11.97 -4.95 -7.93
C GLU A 55 13.08 -3.91 -8.01
N ALA A 56 14.07 -4.16 -8.87
CA ALA A 56 15.29 -3.35 -8.90
C ALA A 56 15.00 -1.86 -9.17
N GLU A 57 14.02 -1.60 -10.04
CA GLU A 57 13.57 -0.27 -10.46
C GLU A 57 12.54 0.36 -9.51
N ALA A 58 12.09 -0.35 -8.47
CA ALA A 58 11.12 0.19 -7.53
C ALA A 58 11.75 1.29 -6.70
N THR A 59 11.12 2.46 -6.70
CA THR A 59 11.46 3.62 -5.88
C THR A 59 10.39 3.88 -4.81
N PHE A 60 9.17 3.40 -5.03
CA PHE A 60 8.06 3.52 -4.11
C PHE A 60 7.33 2.18 -3.89
N VAL A 61 6.85 1.99 -2.66
CA VAL A 61 5.87 0.96 -2.32
C VAL A 61 4.58 1.63 -1.87
N ALA A 62 3.51 1.41 -2.63
CA ALA A 62 2.20 1.95 -2.34
C ALA A 62 1.30 0.87 -1.73
N VAL A 63 0.59 1.21 -0.65
CA VAL A 63 -0.26 0.29 0.10
C VAL A 63 -1.68 0.85 0.14
N VAL A 64 -2.65 0.05 -0.27
CA VAL A 64 -4.06 0.43 -0.40
C VAL A 64 -4.91 -0.53 0.43
N GLY A 65 -5.62 0.00 1.42
CA GLY A 65 -6.67 -0.75 2.10
C GLY A 65 -7.99 -0.66 1.32
N LEU A 66 -8.50 -1.80 0.87
CA LEU A 66 -9.77 -1.88 0.14
C LEU A 66 -10.93 -2.07 1.14
N PHE A 67 -11.28 -0.97 1.82
CA PHE A 67 -12.33 -0.94 2.84
C PHE A 67 -13.73 -0.88 2.21
N ARG A 68 -14.76 -1.38 2.91
CA ARG A 68 -16.16 -1.20 2.45
C ARG A 68 -16.62 0.26 2.48
N HIS A 69 -16.13 1.02 3.46
CA HIS A 69 -16.49 2.43 3.67
C HIS A 69 -15.24 3.27 3.98
N PRO A 70 -14.34 3.47 3.01
CA PRO A 70 -13.09 4.19 3.23
C PRO A 70 -13.32 5.66 3.63
N ASP A 71 -12.43 6.21 4.47
CA ASP A 71 -12.39 7.65 4.75
C ASP A 71 -11.68 8.37 3.59
N THR A 72 -12.43 8.64 2.53
CA THR A 72 -11.92 9.28 1.30
C THR A 72 -11.64 10.76 1.48
N GLU A 73 -12.35 11.44 2.38
CA GLU A 73 -12.13 12.86 2.69
C GLU A 73 -10.73 13.09 3.28
N ARG A 74 -10.28 12.23 4.19
CA ARG A 74 -8.94 12.33 4.79
C ARG A 74 -7.88 11.54 4.04
N ASN A 75 -8.26 10.82 2.99
CA ASN A 75 -7.36 9.99 2.17
C ASN A 75 -6.53 8.97 2.99
N THR A 76 -7.09 8.46 4.09
CA THR A 76 -6.37 7.60 5.05
C THR A 76 -6.41 6.12 4.67
N TRP A 77 -7.00 5.78 3.52
CA TRP A 77 -7.12 4.41 3.02
C TRP A 77 -5.92 3.97 2.17
N LYS A 78 -5.01 4.89 1.82
CA LYS A 78 -3.77 4.61 1.09
C LYS A 78 -2.55 5.23 1.77
N GLN A 79 -1.40 4.61 1.58
CA GLN A 79 -0.10 5.07 2.05
C GLN A 79 0.96 4.82 0.98
N VAL A 80 2.04 5.60 0.99
CA VAL A 80 3.20 5.40 0.12
C VAL A 80 4.46 5.51 0.95
N LEU A 81 5.37 4.58 0.73
CA LEU A 81 6.71 4.55 1.30
C LEU A 81 7.74 4.76 0.18
N GLY A 82 8.72 5.60 0.42
CA GLY A 82 9.95 5.62 -0.37
C GLY A 82 10.79 4.37 -0.09
N ARG A 83 11.57 3.94 -1.07
CA ARG A 83 12.50 2.79 -0.93
C ARG A 83 13.47 2.97 0.23
N GLU A 84 13.91 4.19 0.48
CA GLU A 84 14.79 4.59 1.57
C GLU A 84 14.17 4.43 2.96
N GLU A 85 12.83 4.34 3.04
CA GLU A 85 12.09 4.08 4.27
C GLU A 85 11.89 2.58 4.54
N LEU A 86 12.47 1.71 3.72
CA LEU A 86 12.41 0.26 3.88
C LEU A 86 13.72 -0.25 4.46
N ASP A 87 13.62 -1.01 5.55
CA ASP A 87 14.74 -1.74 6.15
C ASP A 87 14.73 -3.19 5.62
N PRO A 88 15.88 -3.73 5.19
CA PRO A 88 15.96 -5.08 4.62
C PRO A 88 15.64 -6.19 5.63
N ASP A 89 15.82 -5.94 6.92
CA ASP A 89 15.66 -6.92 7.99
C ASP A 89 14.41 -6.65 8.85
N LYS A 90 13.85 -5.43 8.79
CA LYS A 90 12.70 -5.03 9.61
C LYS A 90 11.47 -4.68 8.76
N PRO A 91 10.34 -5.37 8.95
CA PRO A 91 9.13 -5.07 8.20
C PRO A 91 8.48 -3.76 8.68
N ARG A 92 7.92 -3.01 7.74
CA ARG A 92 7.01 -1.90 8.05
C ARG A 92 5.65 -2.45 8.45
N ILE A 93 5.17 -2.03 9.62
CA ILE A 93 3.90 -2.52 10.18
C ILE A 93 2.78 -1.54 9.86
N PHE A 94 1.77 -2.03 9.15
CA PHE A 94 0.52 -1.30 8.94
C PHE A 94 -0.57 -1.86 9.83
N THR A 95 -1.38 -0.98 10.41
CA THR A 95 -2.59 -1.33 11.15
C THR A 95 -3.79 -0.85 10.34
N ALA A 96 -4.69 -1.78 10.03
CA ALA A 96 -5.95 -1.47 9.38
C ALA A 96 -7.04 -1.37 10.45
N GLU A 97 -7.41 -0.14 10.81
CA GLU A 97 -8.36 0.12 11.90
C GLU A 97 -9.59 0.84 11.36
N ARG A 98 -10.78 0.28 11.63
CA ARG A 98 -12.08 0.74 11.12
C ARG A 98 -12.09 0.82 9.58
N ASN A 99 -11.79 2.00 9.05
CA ASN A 99 -11.77 2.34 7.63
C ASN A 99 -10.51 3.08 7.19
N GLN A 100 -9.43 2.96 7.96
CA GLN A 100 -8.17 3.66 7.75
C GLN A 100 -6.99 2.68 7.78
N LEU A 101 -5.95 3.00 7.02
CA LEU A 101 -4.67 2.32 7.01
C LEU A 101 -3.62 3.22 7.68
N ARG A 102 -3.07 2.78 8.82
CA ARG A 102 -2.08 3.53 9.59
C ARG A 102 -0.73 2.84 9.56
N LEU A 103 0.28 3.58 9.14
CA LEU A 103 1.67 3.17 9.25
C LEU A 103 2.14 3.36 10.69
N ARG A 104 2.66 2.30 11.30
CA ARG A 104 3.25 2.39 12.63
C ARG A 104 4.58 3.13 12.54
N PRO A 105 4.87 4.07 13.48
CA PRO A 105 6.19 4.67 13.59
C PRO A 105 7.25 3.59 13.79
N GLU A 106 8.45 3.83 13.26
CA GLU A 106 9.60 3.03 13.64
C GLU A 106 9.93 3.30 15.10
N VAL A 107 10.14 2.24 15.88
CA VAL A 107 10.65 2.39 17.25
C VAL A 107 12.08 2.88 17.11
N ALA A 108 12.32 4.15 17.46
CA ALA A 108 13.66 4.72 17.50
C ALA A 108 14.57 3.80 18.33
N LYS A 109 15.75 3.50 17.79
CA LYS A 109 16.79 2.73 18.49
C LYS A 109 17.27 3.47 19.72
#